data_AF-A0A9E4MB36-F1
#
_entry.id   AF-A0A9E4MB36-F1
#
_cell.length_a   1.000
_cell.length_b   1.000
_cell.length_c   1.000
_cell.angle_alpha   90.00
_cell.angle_beta   90.00
_cell.angle_gamma   90.00
#
_symmetry.space_group_name_H-M   'P 1'
#
loop_
_entity.id
_entity.type
_entity.pdbx_description
1 polymer ?
#
loop_
_entity_poly.entity_id
_entity_poly.type
_entity_poly.pdbx_seq_one_letter_code
_entity_poly.pdbx_strand_id
1 'polypeptide(L)'
;MNAEMRTRMWVSLFVLVVFLAGLGAGIVASPWLAPGPRPGFGPGLGLGGPPVPPLSGRVLERMASRLDMSDEQIERLSGLFDARRERFRSIDREVRREMRARFAAEQETFRAAIAEILTPAQMALFDSEIARMAEERRRRWGDRDRRDRGRRRR
;
A
#
# COMPACT_ATOMS: atom_id res chain seq x y z
N MET A 1 -36.33 -31.28 -16.04
CA MET A 1 -35.18 -30.45 -15.61
C MET A 1 -34.28 -30.24 -16.81
N ASN A 2 -34.26 -29.02 -17.32
CA ASN A 2 -33.85 -28.68 -18.68
C ASN A 2 -32.33 -28.84 -18.86
N ALA A 3 -31.92 -29.42 -19.99
CA ALA A 3 -30.52 -29.70 -20.31
C ALA A 3 -29.61 -28.48 -20.14
N GLU A 4 -30.12 -27.27 -20.40
CA GLU A 4 -29.40 -26.01 -20.18
C GLU A 4 -28.97 -25.76 -18.73
N MET A 5 -29.79 -26.09 -17.73
CA MET A 5 -29.41 -25.92 -16.31
C MET A 5 -28.31 -26.90 -15.91
N ARG A 6 -28.36 -28.13 -16.45
CA ARG A 6 -27.34 -29.13 -16.22
C ARG A 6 -26.01 -28.72 -16.85
N THR A 7 -26.04 -28.19 -18.08
CA THR A 7 -24.84 -27.69 -18.77
C THR A 7 -24.26 -26.44 -18.08
N ARG A 8 -25.11 -25.49 -17.64
CA ARG A 8 -24.65 -24.30 -16.90
C ARG A 8 -24.05 -24.64 -15.53
N MET A 9 -24.61 -25.63 -14.82
CA MET A 9 -24.00 -26.15 -13.58
C MET A 9 -22.66 -26.84 -13.86
N TRP A 10 -22.57 -27.65 -14.93
CA TRP A 10 -21.33 -28.33 -15.31
C TRP A 10 -20.22 -27.36 -15.71
N VAL A 11 -20.54 -26.33 -16.49
CA VAL A 11 -19.58 -25.29 -16.87
C VAL A 11 -19.12 -24.48 -15.66
N SER A 12 -20.04 -24.12 -14.76
CA SER A 12 -19.69 -23.38 -13.53
C SER A 12 -18.80 -24.23 -12.61
N LEU A 13 -19.09 -25.52 -12.48
CA LEU A 13 -18.28 -26.47 -11.72
C LEU A 13 -16.90 -26.65 -12.35
N PHE A 14 -16.82 -26.74 -13.68
CA PHE A 14 -15.55 -26.85 -14.41
C PHE A 14 -14.67 -25.62 -14.19
N VAL A 15 -15.24 -24.41 -14.31
CA VAL A 15 -14.50 -23.16 -14.07
C VAL A 15 -14.04 -23.06 -12.62
N LEU A 16 -14.88 -23.44 -11.64
CA LEU A 16 -14.52 -23.46 -10.23
C LEU A 16 -13.35 -24.41 -9.94
N VAL A 17 -13.39 -25.62 -10.51
CA VAL A 17 -12.32 -26.63 -10.33
C VAL A 17 -11.02 -26.18 -10.98
N VAL A 18 -11.06 -25.61 -12.20
CA VAL A 18 -9.86 -25.07 -12.87
C VAL A 18 -9.29 -23.88 -12.10
N PHE A 19 -10.14 -23.01 -11.55
CA PHE A 19 -9.73 -21.87 -10.72
C PHE A 19 -9.06 -22.34 -9.42
N LEU A 20 -9.64 -23.32 -8.72
CA LEU A 20 -9.06 -23.91 -7.51
C LEU A 20 -7.77 -24.68 -7.79
N ALA A 21 -7.69 -25.39 -8.91
CA ALA A 21 -6.48 -26.08 -9.36
C ALA A 21 -5.36 -25.08 -9.73
N GLY A 22 -5.69 -23.97 -10.41
CA GLY A 22 -4.77 -22.89 -10.70
C GLY A 22 -4.29 -22.16 -9.44
N LEU A 23 -5.18 -21.93 -8.47
CA LEU A 23 -4.82 -21.36 -7.17
C LEU A 23 -3.89 -22.29 -6.38
N GLY A 24 -4.16 -23.60 -6.40
CA GLY A 24 -3.35 -24.63 -5.75
C GLY A 24 -1.96 -24.76 -6.38
N ALA A 25 -1.85 -24.72 -7.71
CA ALA A 25 -0.59 -24.77 -8.44
C ALA A 25 0.31 -23.55 -8.13
N GLY A 26 -0.29 -22.37 -7.91
CA GLY A 26 0.44 -21.16 -7.51
C GLY A 26 1.05 -21.21 -6.11
N ILE A 27 0.44 -21.97 -5.18
CA ILE A 27 0.91 -22.08 -3.79
C ILE A 27 2.03 -23.12 -3.65
N VAL A 28 2.01 -24.19 -4.45
CA VAL A 28 2.97 -25.31 -4.31
C VAL A 28 4.24 -25.14 -5.17
N ALA A 29 4.23 -24.29 -6.21
CA ALA A 29 5.43 -24.02 -7.02
C ALA A 29 6.43 -23.03 -6.37
N SER A 30 6.03 -22.36 -5.28
CA SER A 30 6.85 -21.34 -4.59
C SER A 30 8.13 -21.87 -3.91
N PRO A 31 8.19 -23.09 -3.33
CA PRO A 31 9.37 -23.54 -2.59
C PRO A 31 10.53 -24.05 -3.46
N TRP A 32 10.28 -24.46 -4.70
CA TRP A 32 11.28 -25.20 -5.51
C TRP A 32 12.00 -24.36 -6.58
N LEU A 33 11.61 -23.10 -6.78
CA LEU A 33 12.24 -22.18 -7.74
C LEU A 33 13.18 -21.14 -7.08
N ALA A 34 13.50 -21.29 -5.79
CA ALA A 34 14.37 -20.35 -5.08
C ALA A 34 15.73 -20.97 -4.69
N PRO A 35 16.80 -20.79 -5.48
CA PRO A 35 18.14 -20.79 -4.97
C PRO A 35 18.49 -19.39 -4.43
N GLY A 36 18.64 -19.28 -3.11
CA GLY A 36 19.33 -18.18 -2.46
C GLY A 36 18.50 -17.37 -1.45
N PRO A 37 19.11 -16.91 -0.34
CA PRO A 37 18.44 -16.09 0.65
C PRO A 37 18.22 -14.69 0.07
N ARG A 38 17.00 -14.44 -0.45
CA ARG A 38 16.57 -13.09 -0.79
C ARG A 38 16.02 -12.40 0.45
N PRO A 39 16.41 -11.13 0.73
CA PRO A 39 15.79 -10.33 1.78
C PRO A 39 14.28 -10.27 1.54
N GLY A 40 13.51 -10.60 2.57
CA GLY A 40 12.11 -10.99 2.49
C GLY A 40 11.21 -10.04 1.70
N PHE A 41 10.53 -10.62 0.71
CA PHE A 41 9.30 -10.11 0.12
C PHE A 41 8.14 -10.93 0.73
N GLY A 42 7.65 -10.49 1.90
CA GLY A 42 6.46 -11.08 2.54
C GLY A 42 5.17 -10.45 1.99
N PRO A 43 4.00 -11.09 2.18
CA PRO A 43 2.72 -10.62 1.66
C PRO A 43 2.24 -9.42 2.47
N GLY A 44 2.73 -8.25 2.07
CA GLY A 44 2.18 -6.95 2.40
C GLY A 44 2.32 -6.12 1.14
N LEU A 45 1.22 -5.87 0.44
CA LEU A 45 1.08 -4.83 -0.57
C LEU A 45 1.19 -3.45 0.12
N GLY A 46 2.32 -3.19 0.75
CA GLY A 46 2.73 -1.91 1.26
C GLY A 46 3.59 -1.23 0.22
N LEU A 47 2.96 -0.39 -0.60
CA LEU A 47 3.60 0.80 -1.19
C LEU A 47 4.06 1.74 -0.06
N GLY A 48 5.00 1.25 0.74
CA GLY A 48 5.39 1.80 2.04
C GLY A 48 6.83 1.42 2.36
N GLY A 49 7.68 1.37 1.32
CA GLY A 49 9.11 1.57 1.54
C GLY A 49 9.28 2.89 2.30
N PRO A 50 10.21 2.98 3.27
CA PRO A 50 10.46 4.24 3.96
C PRO A 50 10.62 5.34 2.92
N PRO A 51 9.96 6.51 3.09
CA PRO A 51 10.08 7.60 2.15
C PRO A 51 11.58 7.83 1.94
N VAL A 52 12.05 7.69 0.70
CA VAL A 52 13.46 7.93 0.37
C VAL A 52 13.72 9.33 0.92
N PRO A 53 14.55 9.47 1.97
CA PRO A 53 14.68 10.75 2.63
C PRO A 53 15.12 11.75 1.57
N PRO A 54 14.49 12.94 1.50
CA PRO A 54 14.92 13.93 0.54
C PRO A 54 16.42 14.12 0.76
N LEU A 55 17.22 14.13 -0.31
CA LEU A 55 18.67 14.30 -0.24
C LEU A 55 18.95 15.42 0.77
N SER A 56 19.37 15.01 1.96
CA SER A 56 19.54 15.95 3.07
C SER A 56 20.73 16.82 2.73
N GLY A 57 20.78 18.08 3.19
CA GLY A 57 21.93 18.96 2.95
C GLY A 57 23.27 18.27 3.21
N ARG A 58 23.32 17.37 4.21
CA ARG A 58 24.48 16.51 4.53
C ARG A 58 24.97 15.59 3.40
N VAL A 59 24.09 15.15 2.51
CA VAL A 59 24.47 14.32 1.35
C VAL A 59 25.05 15.19 0.25
N LEU A 60 24.49 16.38 0.03
CA LEU A 60 25.01 17.37 -0.92
C LEU A 60 26.39 17.86 -0.49
N GLU A 61 26.56 18.18 0.78
CA GLU A 61 27.81 18.65 1.39
C GLU A 61 28.91 17.57 1.34
N ARG A 62 28.54 16.30 1.51
CA ARG A 62 29.44 15.15 1.33
C ARG A 62 29.83 14.92 -0.14
N MET A 63 28.93 15.20 -1.09
CA MET A 63 29.26 15.12 -2.52
C MET A 63 30.13 16.29 -2.95
N ALA A 64 29.81 17.50 -2.50
CA ALA A 64 30.57 18.72 -2.78
C ALA A 64 32.03 18.59 -2.34
N SER A 65 32.26 18.12 -1.11
CA SER A 65 33.60 17.86 -0.58
C SER A 65 34.37 16.73 -1.27
N ARG A 66 33.68 15.75 -1.86
CA ARG A 66 34.33 14.66 -2.62
C ARG A 66 34.66 15.03 -4.06
N LEU A 67 33.99 16.05 -4.59
CA LEU A 67 34.10 16.47 -5.99
C LEU A 67 34.83 17.82 -6.12
N ASP A 68 35.37 18.36 -5.03
CA ASP A 68 36.01 19.68 -4.95
C ASP A 68 35.18 20.77 -5.67
N MET A 69 33.87 20.80 -5.39
CA MET A 69 32.97 21.75 -6.03
C MET A 69 33.21 23.17 -5.50
N SER A 70 33.20 24.17 -6.39
CA SER A 70 33.22 25.58 -5.97
C SER A 70 31.91 25.97 -5.29
N ASP A 71 31.94 27.03 -4.49
CA ASP A 71 30.75 27.56 -3.80
C ASP A 71 29.62 27.88 -4.79
N GLU A 72 29.95 28.44 -5.97
CA GLU A 72 28.96 28.75 -7.01
C GLU A 72 28.35 27.48 -7.62
N GLN A 73 29.11 26.39 -7.74
CA GLN A 73 28.60 25.10 -8.20
C GLN A 73 27.67 24.47 -7.16
N ILE A 74 28.01 24.57 -5.88
CA ILE A 74 27.18 24.11 -4.76
C ILE A 74 25.86 24.87 -4.74
N GLU A 75 25.89 26.19 -4.87
CA GLU A 75 24.70 27.04 -4.88
C GLU A 75 23.76 26.68 -6.04
N ARG A 76 24.30 26.56 -7.26
CA ARG A 76 23.52 26.14 -8.44
C ARG A 76 22.90 24.75 -8.26
N LEU A 77 23.65 23.80 -7.72
CA LEU A 77 23.16 22.44 -7.51
C LEU A 77 22.11 22.38 -6.40
N SER A 78 22.26 23.15 -5.32
CA SER A 78 21.26 23.29 -4.27
C SER A 78 19.94 23.84 -4.85
N GLY A 79 20.02 24.88 -5.67
CA GLY A 79 18.86 25.44 -6.36
C GLY A 79 18.10 24.42 -7.22
N LEU A 80 18.83 23.54 -7.93
CA LEU A 80 18.22 22.45 -8.70
C LEU A 80 17.51 21.43 -7.79
N PHE A 81 18.10 21.07 -6.66
CA PHE A 81 17.48 20.15 -5.71
C PHE A 81 16.24 20.74 -5.04
N ASP A 82 16.26 22.03 -4.69
CA ASP A 82 15.11 22.71 -4.11
C ASP A 82 13.96 22.83 -5.10
N ALA A 83 14.24 23.22 -6.35
CA ALA A 83 13.24 23.24 -7.42
C ALA A 83 12.63 21.85 -7.65
N ARG A 84 13.45 20.80 -7.65
CA ARG A 84 13.00 19.41 -7.76
C ARG A 84 12.14 18.99 -6.56
N ARG A 85 12.53 19.38 -5.34
CA ARG A 85 11.78 19.09 -4.11
C ARG A 85 10.39 19.72 -4.14
N GLU A 86 10.28 20.97 -4.60
CA GLU A 86 8.98 21.64 -4.69
C GLU A 86 8.08 20.98 -5.73
N ARG A 87 8.62 20.60 -6.91
CA ARG A 87 7.87 19.81 -7.90
C ARG A 87 7.38 18.48 -7.34
N PHE A 88 8.19 17.76 -6.55
CA PHE A 88 7.71 16.54 -5.92
C PHE A 88 6.62 16.78 -4.88
N ARG A 89 6.70 17.87 -4.11
CA ARG A 89 5.64 18.24 -3.15
C ARG A 89 4.34 18.60 -3.85
N SER A 90 4.37 19.23 -5.02
CA SER A 90 3.15 19.51 -5.78
C SER A 90 2.53 18.21 -6.30
N ILE A 91 3.34 17.32 -6.88
CA ILE A 91 2.89 16.00 -7.37
C ILE A 91 2.29 15.17 -6.22
N ASP A 92 2.97 15.08 -5.08
CA ASP A 92 2.47 14.33 -3.92
C ASP A 92 1.13 14.88 -3.41
N ARG A 93 0.96 16.22 -3.38
CA ARG A 93 -0.33 16.84 -3.01
C ARG A 93 -1.44 16.48 -3.99
N GLU A 94 -1.15 16.54 -5.29
CA GLU A 94 -2.12 16.23 -6.35
C GLU A 94 -2.54 14.76 -6.30
N VAL A 95 -1.56 13.84 -6.30
CA VAL A 95 -1.79 12.39 -6.22
C VAL A 95 -2.59 12.05 -4.96
N ARG A 96 -2.25 12.63 -3.80
CA ARG A 96 -3.04 12.40 -2.57
C ARG A 96 -4.47 12.87 -2.70
N ARG A 97 -4.72 14.00 -3.35
CA ARG A 97 -6.07 14.53 -3.54
C ARG A 97 -6.89 13.62 -4.45
N GLU A 98 -6.32 13.21 -5.59
CA GLU A 98 -6.97 12.32 -6.55
C GLU A 98 -7.26 10.95 -5.94
N MET A 99 -6.27 10.36 -5.27
CA MET A 99 -6.43 9.06 -4.62
C MET A 99 -7.49 9.11 -3.52
N ARG A 100 -7.53 10.16 -2.68
CA ARG A 100 -8.60 10.32 -1.67
C ARG A 100 -9.99 10.34 -2.30
N ALA A 101 -10.16 11.06 -3.40
CA ALA A 101 -11.44 11.12 -4.09
C ALA A 101 -11.84 9.75 -4.65
N ARG A 102 -10.91 9.05 -5.32
CA ARG A 102 -11.16 7.69 -5.83
C ARG A 102 -11.50 6.69 -4.74
N PHE A 103 -10.74 6.69 -3.64
CA PHE A 103 -11.01 5.81 -2.51
C PHE A 103 -12.36 6.08 -1.87
N ALA A 104 -12.77 7.34 -1.74
CA ALA A 104 -14.08 7.68 -1.19
C ALA A 104 -15.22 7.15 -2.08
N ALA A 105 -15.11 7.34 -3.39
CA ALA A 105 -16.11 6.86 -4.35
C ALA A 105 -16.20 5.32 -4.35
N GLU A 106 -15.06 4.62 -4.38
CA GLU A 106 -15.02 3.15 -4.31
C GLU A 106 -15.60 2.63 -2.98
N GLN A 107 -15.33 3.32 -1.87
CA GLN A 107 -15.87 2.94 -0.57
C GLN A 107 -17.39 3.08 -0.51
N GLU A 108 -17.95 4.11 -1.15
CA GLU A 108 -19.40 4.29 -1.26
C GLU A 108 -20.05 3.21 -2.14
N THR A 109 -19.47 2.94 -3.32
CA THR A 109 -19.91 1.86 -4.20
C THR A 109 -19.91 0.51 -3.49
N PHE A 110 -18.82 0.19 -2.78
CA PHE A 110 -18.71 -1.04 -2.02
C PHE A 110 -19.74 -1.12 -0.89
N ARG A 111 -19.99 -0.01 -0.18
CA ARG A 111 -21.01 0.04 0.86
C ARG A 111 -22.41 -0.18 0.30
N ALA A 112 -22.73 0.40 -0.85
CA ALA A 112 -24.00 0.18 -1.53
C ALA A 112 -24.18 -1.30 -1.91
N ALA A 113 -23.16 -1.93 -2.48
CA ALA A 113 -23.19 -3.36 -2.81
C ALA A 113 -23.40 -4.25 -1.57
N ILE A 114 -22.80 -3.90 -0.42
CA ILE A 114 -23.06 -4.61 0.83
C ILE A 114 -24.51 -4.40 1.31
N ALA A 115 -25.07 -3.21 1.12
CA ALA A 115 -26.45 -2.89 1.53
C ALA A 115 -27.50 -3.69 0.76
N GLU A 116 -27.19 -4.13 -0.45
CA GLU A 116 -28.06 -5.03 -1.23
C GLU A 116 -28.08 -6.47 -0.66
N ILE A 117 -27.01 -6.87 0.03
CA ILE A 117 -26.84 -8.22 0.58
C ILE A 117 -27.31 -8.30 2.04
N LEU A 118 -27.03 -7.25 2.82
CA LEU A 118 -27.30 -7.22 4.26
C LEU A 118 -28.64 -6.57 4.57
N THR A 119 -29.31 -7.09 5.59
CA THR A 119 -30.45 -6.38 6.20
C THR A 119 -29.99 -5.09 6.89
N PRO A 120 -30.87 -4.09 7.11
CA PRO A 120 -30.50 -2.86 7.80
C PRO A 120 -29.88 -3.08 9.19
N ALA A 121 -30.38 -4.08 9.94
CA ALA A 121 -29.82 -4.44 11.24
C ALA A 121 -28.40 -5.05 11.13
N GLN A 122 -28.15 -5.89 10.12
CA GLN A 122 -26.81 -6.44 9.86
C GLN A 122 -25.83 -5.37 9.38
N MET A 123 -26.28 -4.40 8.59
CA MET A 123 -25.47 -3.26 8.16
C MET A 123 -25.00 -2.42 9.37
N ALA A 124 -25.89 -2.16 10.33
CA ALA A 124 -25.51 -1.42 11.54
C ALA A 124 -24.42 -2.14 12.35
N LEU A 125 -24.50 -3.48 12.45
CA LEU A 125 -23.45 -4.29 13.09
C LEU A 125 -22.15 -4.23 12.30
N PHE A 126 -22.22 -4.35 10.97
CA PHE A 126 -21.05 -4.24 10.10
C PHE A 126 -20.32 -2.90 10.28
N ASP A 127 -21.06 -1.77 10.24
CA ASP A 127 -20.49 -0.43 10.42
C ASP A 127 -19.82 -0.28 11.80
N SER A 128 -20.42 -0.82 12.85
CA SER A 128 -19.85 -0.79 14.20
C SER A 128 -18.52 -1.56 14.29
N GLU A 129 -18.43 -2.69 13.60
CA GLU A 129 -17.24 -3.53 13.60
C GLU A 129 -16.08 -2.89 12.81
N ILE A 130 -16.39 -2.26 11.67
CA ILE A 130 -15.42 -1.45 10.91
C ILE A 130 -14.88 -0.30 11.77
N ALA A 131 -15.75 0.40 12.50
CA ALA A 131 -15.37 1.50 13.38
C ALA A 131 -14.44 1.02 14.52
N ARG A 132 -14.78 -0.11 15.15
CA ARG A 132 -13.97 -0.76 16.19
C ARG A 132 -12.57 -1.10 15.68
N MET A 133 -12.47 -1.77 14.52
CA MET A 133 -11.19 -2.10 13.90
C MET A 133 -10.36 -0.85 13.54
N ALA A 134 -11.00 0.24 13.12
CA ALA A 134 -10.31 1.49 12.84
C ALA A 134 -9.67 2.10 14.11
N GLU A 135 -10.39 2.08 15.23
CA GLU A 135 -9.89 2.56 16.51
C GLU A 135 -8.75 1.69 17.06
N GLU A 136 -8.90 0.37 17.01
CA GLU A 136 -7.85 -0.58 17.44
C GLU A 136 -6.55 -0.38 16.66
N ARG A 137 -6.65 -0.20 15.34
CA ARG A 137 -5.49 0.15 14.51
C ARG A 137 -4.88 1.47 14.99
N ARG A 138 -5.66 2.53 15.18
CA ARG A 138 -5.13 3.83 15.66
C ARG A 138 -4.37 3.70 16.97
N ARG A 139 -4.89 2.93 17.93
CA ARG A 139 -4.21 2.65 19.21
C ARG A 139 -2.88 1.92 19.00
N ARG A 140 -2.86 0.86 18.18
CA ARG A 140 -1.64 0.09 17.88
C ARG A 140 -0.54 0.92 17.21
N TRP A 141 -0.91 1.83 16.31
CA TRP A 141 0.04 2.72 15.66
C TRP A 141 0.54 3.84 16.60
N GLY A 142 -0.34 4.39 17.43
CA GLY A 142 0.02 5.41 18.43
C GLY A 142 1.03 4.90 19.48
N ASP A 143 0.90 3.65 19.91
CA ASP A 143 1.81 3.06 20.89
C ASP A 143 3.21 2.73 20.33
N ARG A 144 3.30 2.37 19.05
CA ARG A 144 4.61 2.17 18.38
C ARG A 144 5.40 3.47 18.32
N ASP A 145 4.74 4.57 18.00
CA ASP A 145 5.39 5.88 17.87
C ASP A 145 5.88 6.40 19.23
N ARG A 146 5.16 6.10 20.32
CA ARG A 146 5.61 6.40 21.69
C ARG A 146 6.81 5.57 22.14
N ARG A 147 6.83 4.27 21.83
CA ARG A 147 7.97 3.38 22.18
C ARG A 147 9.25 3.76 21.44
N ASP A 148 9.15 4.16 20.18
CA ASP A 148 10.30 4.55 19.38
C ASP A 148 10.92 5.89 19.83
N ARG A 149 10.08 6.86 20.24
CA ARG A 149 10.56 8.11 20.86
C ARG A 149 11.21 7.89 22.23
N GLY A 150 10.73 6.93 23.02
CA GLY A 150 11.32 6.58 24.32
C GLY A 150 12.72 5.95 24.20
N ARG A 151 12.98 5.20 23.12
CA ARG A 151 14.28 4.57 22.84
C ARG A 151 15.35 5.55 22.37
N ARG A 152 14.99 6.68 21.76
CA ARG A 152 15.93 7.70 21.28
C ARG A 152 16.39 8.69 22.36
N ARG A 153 15.83 8.62 23.57
CA ARG A 153 16.12 9.52 24.69
C ARG A 153 16.96 8.90 25.82
N ARG A 154 17.36 7.64 25.69
CA ARG A 154 18.35 6.98 26.54
C ARG A 154 19.60 6.73 25.73
#